data_AF-A0A348UV50-F1
#
_entry.id   AF-A0A348UV50-F1
#
_cell.length_a   1.000
_cell.length_b   1.000
_cell.length_c   1.000
_cell.angle_alpha   90.00
_cell.angle_beta   90.00
_cell.angle_gamma   90.00
#
_symmetry.space_group_name_H-M   'P 1'
#
loop_
_entity.id
_entity.type
_entity.pdbx_description
1 polymer ?
#
loop_
_entity_poly.entity_id
_entity_poly.type
_entity_poly.pdbx_seq_one_letter_code
_entity_poly.pdbx_strand_id
1 'polypeptide(L)'
;MKFETLEINQCRNKECNQKFTLDNIKLAVWLHGVIFLSQENRPTGGDPMFPSLSVPDEKIESFDPQGYVGLTCPKCLETSLYRGACKDIRELKYQLQTTVNLSGLNPDERVKQFKQDLRYYAPYGIGSENYKQFDIEGYFFDDPEDDFDYFKSDLTIHVSGELPDYWERYCSHISMQDVPVGFCTNIYWFQEEQIFKILEAEKENGVRIFPRYHYITDLVRKIDALSKYNCESDDFINEIKRQYEFQERKRLEDYFKSSSAGKAEIPQFKPLPFEEFLAEKQNPIINAPNLTGDFLEVLISEPVTLTDIFNKQTESCNYLWSKIEPFEGKDYPEGFPADSDIGIQQDDLKRHNEIITRVQENSIKQYVQNFLKTNLVNFLEEYERTFQANEFSYADIWQLKESYLEDLYKEVVNGLSEESPYVMKREGKAWKMVFNGKTMSGLRQIGFSYLYHLICHPNEYFFHADLYIAAGKGMPISEPKKNSGSKGKKNSEDDDAKGEPVAMRAIDDKGLKALCDLIKKLEIEIAEAKKFGHNEKALMKEDELQKTRKYFAQVYDKNKNRIRYIKDANLKKVTDSVGKAILRALEDIREEDPGAYKHFANAIGIKNLYQDTLVYRPAPDEKIEWITIG
;
A
#
# COMPACT_ATOMS: atom_id res chain seq x y z
N MET A 1 -19.16 -14.47 26.79
CA MET A 1 -18.26 -13.28 26.73
C MET A 1 -19.14 -12.03 26.68
N LYS A 2 -18.76 -10.90 27.28
CA LYS A 2 -19.68 -9.76 27.45
C LYS A 2 -20.13 -9.04 26.16
N PHE A 3 -19.53 -9.29 24.99
CA PHE A 3 -20.15 -8.82 23.74
C PHE A 3 -21.54 -9.46 23.49
N GLU A 4 -21.83 -10.61 24.10
CA GLU A 4 -23.16 -11.22 24.12
C GLU A 4 -24.18 -10.35 24.88
N THR A 5 -23.77 -9.61 25.93
CA THR A 5 -24.66 -8.71 26.67
C THR A 5 -25.00 -7.45 25.89
N LEU A 6 -24.15 -7.09 24.91
CA LEU A 6 -24.39 -6.02 23.94
C LEU A 6 -25.14 -6.51 22.68
N GLU A 7 -25.51 -7.79 22.63
CA GLU A 7 -26.17 -8.43 21.48
C GLU A 7 -25.39 -8.28 20.17
N ILE A 8 -24.05 -8.21 20.23
CA ILE A 8 -23.18 -8.14 19.05
C ILE A 8 -22.93 -9.55 18.51
N ASN A 9 -23.97 -10.16 17.94
CA ASN A 9 -23.90 -11.52 17.39
C ASN A 9 -23.99 -11.56 15.85
N GLN A 10 -24.52 -10.52 15.21
CA GLN A 10 -24.66 -10.42 13.76
C GLN A 10 -24.79 -8.97 13.28
N CYS A 11 -24.41 -8.72 12.03
CA CYS A 11 -24.65 -7.46 11.34
C CYS A 11 -26.14 -7.13 11.32
N ARG A 12 -26.50 -5.87 11.60
CA ARG A 12 -27.89 -5.41 11.59
C ARG A 12 -28.44 -5.16 10.18
N ASN A 13 -27.58 -5.09 9.16
CA ASN A 13 -28.02 -5.10 7.77
C ASN A 13 -28.60 -6.48 7.43
N LYS A 14 -29.92 -6.50 7.18
CA LYS A 14 -30.72 -7.70 6.92
C LYS A 14 -30.26 -8.50 5.69
N GLU A 15 -29.56 -7.86 4.75
CA GLU A 15 -29.09 -8.51 3.52
C GLU A 15 -27.72 -9.19 3.71
N CYS A 16 -26.94 -8.79 4.71
CA CYS A 16 -25.55 -9.23 4.89
C CYS A 16 -25.43 -10.61 5.54
N ASN A 17 -26.32 -10.93 6.48
CA ASN A 17 -26.33 -12.16 7.30
C ASN A 17 -25.00 -12.49 8.00
N GLN A 18 -24.07 -11.54 8.09
CA GLN A 18 -22.76 -11.74 8.69
C GLN A 18 -22.88 -11.94 10.21
N LYS A 19 -22.34 -13.05 10.71
CA LYS A 19 -22.23 -13.31 12.15
C LYS A 19 -20.91 -12.77 12.70
N PHE A 20 -20.96 -12.30 13.94
CA PHE A 20 -19.79 -11.78 14.64
C PHE A 20 -19.33 -12.76 15.73
N THR A 21 -18.07 -13.17 15.64
CA THR A 21 -17.29 -13.74 16.73
C THR A 21 -16.39 -12.64 17.32
N LEU A 22 -15.78 -12.86 18.48
CA LEU A 22 -14.84 -11.88 19.04
C LEU A 22 -13.66 -11.61 18.09
N ASP A 23 -13.13 -12.64 17.44
CA ASP A 23 -12.01 -12.50 16.50
C ASP A 23 -12.42 -11.72 15.26
N ASN A 24 -13.65 -11.95 14.77
CA ASN A 24 -14.21 -11.20 13.65
C ASN A 24 -14.51 -9.74 14.00
N ILE A 25 -14.92 -9.46 15.25
CA ILE A 25 -15.06 -8.09 15.74
C ILE A 25 -13.69 -7.42 15.75
N LYS A 26 -12.65 -8.07 16.29
CA LYS A 26 -11.29 -7.50 16.33
C LYS A 26 -10.75 -7.19 14.95
N LEU A 27 -10.91 -8.10 14.00
CA LEU A 27 -10.49 -7.84 12.63
C LEU A 27 -11.35 -6.75 11.96
N ALA A 28 -12.64 -6.65 12.26
CA ALA A 28 -13.46 -5.51 11.83
C ALA A 28 -12.98 -4.18 12.44
N VAL A 29 -12.61 -4.15 13.73
CA VAL A 29 -12.02 -2.98 14.40
C VAL A 29 -10.66 -2.63 13.80
N TRP A 30 -9.85 -3.62 13.44
CA TRP A 30 -8.59 -3.39 12.75
C TRP A 30 -8.79 -2.82 11.35
N LEU A 31 -9.78 -3.32 10.60
CA LEU A 31 -10.06 -2.86 9.23
C LEU A 31 -10.72 -1.47 9.20
N HIS A 32 -11.69 -1.21 10.06
CA HIS A 32 -12.61 -0.06 9.92
C HIS A 32 -12.85 0.72 11.21
N GLY A 33 -12.25 0.27 12.32
CA GLY A 33 -12.42 0.88 13.63
C GLY A 33 -13.72 0.49 14.33
N VAL A 34 -13.86 0.94 15.58
CA VAL A 34 -15.07 0.79 16.41
C VAL A 34 -15.50 2.15 16.94
N ILE A 35 -16.80 2.38 17.02
CA ILE A 35 -17.37 3.59 17.63
C ILE A 35 -17.80 3.24 19.06
N PHE A 36 -17.47 4.08 20.04
CA PHE A 36 -18.03 4.02 21.38
C PHE A 36 -18.72 5.35 21.68
N LEU A 37 -20.02 5.30 22.01
CA LEU A 37 -20.84 6.45 22.37
C LEU A 37 -21.49 6.22 23.74
N SER A 38 -21.67 7.29 24.51
CA SER A 38 -22.32 7.28 25.81
C SER A 38 -23.55 8.16 25.73
N GLN A 39 -24.69 7.62 26.12
CA GLN A 39 -25.94 8.35 26.27
C GLN A 39 -26.02 8.80 27.73
N GLU A 40 -25.60 10.03 27.97
CA GLU A 40 -25.91 10.69 29.24
C GLU A 40 -27.25 11.42 29.07
N ASN A 41 -28.31 10.91 29.73
CA ASN A 41 -29.46 11.75 30.01
C ASN A 41 -28.97 12.78 31.02
N ARG A 42 -28.52 13.96 30.56
CA ARG A 42 -28.26 15.09 31.46
C ARG A 42 -29.50 15.27 32.34
N PRO A 43 -29.41 15.13 33.67
CA PRO A 43 -30.49 15.56 34.53
C PRO A 43 -30.70 17.04 34.23
N THR A 44 -31.87 17.39 33.68
CA THR A 44 -32.20 18.78 33.36
C THR A 44 -32.01 19.64 34.61
N GLY A 45 -30.98 20.49 34.61
CA GLY A 45 -30.70 21.47 35.68
C GLY A 45 -29.45 21.26 36.53
N GLY A 46 -28.62 20.24 36.27
CA GLY A 46 -27.31 20.07 36.94
C GLY A 46 -26.16 20.56 36.06
N ASP A 47 -25.37 21.50 36.57
CA ASP A 47 -24.09 21.89 35.98
C ASP A 47 -23.12 20.69 36.00
N PRO A 48 -22.60 20.22 34.86
CA PRO A 48 -21.71 19.06 34.79
C PRO A 48 -20.38 19.24 35.55
N MET A 49 -19.97 20.48 35.85
CA MET A 49 -18.72 20.74 36.59
C MET A 49 -18.83 20.50 38.09
N PHE A 50 -20.03 20.47 38.65
CA PHE A 50 -20.25 20.25 40.07
C PHE A 50 -21.30 19.18 40.28
N PRO A 51 -20.93 17.89 40.49
CA PRO A 51 -21.81 16.98 41.20
C PRO A 51 -22.03 17.65 42.56
N SER A 52 -23.17 18.31 42.71
CA SER A 52 -23.50 19.09 43.90
C SER A 52 -23.21 18.19 45.09
N LEU A 53 -22.22 18.58 45.91
CA LEU A 53 -21.70 17.88 47.08
C LEU A 53 -22.74 17.73 48.22
N SER A 54 -24.03 17.77 47.89
CA SER A 54 -25.13 17.76 48.83
C SER A 54 -26.48 17.45 48.16
N VAL A 55 -26.55 16.48 47.25
CA VAL A 55 -27.84 15.77 47.06
C VAL A 55 -27.94 14.73 48.18
N PRO A 56 -28.91 14.83 49.10
CA PRO A 56 -29.07 13.88 50.19
C PRO A 56 -29.26 12.45 49.65
N ASP A 57 -28.61 11.48 50.29
CA ASP A 57 -28.49 10.03 49.97
C ASP A 57 -29.80 9.24 49.79
N GLU A 58 -30.97 9.87 49.69
CA GLU A 58 -32.23 9.16 49.58
C GLU A 58 -32.56 8.84 48.12
N LYS A 59 -32.09 7.66 47.70
CA LYS A 59 -32.47 6.92 46.48
C LYS A 59 -31.98 7.52 45.17
N ILE A 60 -30.66 7.59 44.99
CA ILE A 60 -30.10 7.51 43.65
C ILE A 60 -30.28 6.04 43.21
N GLU A 61 -31.40 5.73 42.55
CA GLU A 61 -31.47 4.53 41.71
C GLU A 61 -30.22 4.53 40.84
N SER A 62 -29.46 3.44 40.87
CA SER A 62 -28.17 3.36 40.18
C SER A 62 -28.37 3.72 38.71
N PHE A 63 -28.03 4.96 38.37
CA PHE A 63 -28.08 5.44 37.00
C PHE A 63 -26.97 4.72 36.25
N ASP A 64 -27.34 3.68 35.49
CA ASP A 64 -26.44 3.01 34.56
C ASP A 64 -26.73 3.61 33.18
N PRO A 65 -25.98 4.66 32.76
CA PRO A 65 -26.23 5.30 31.49
C PRO A 65 -26.13 4.27 30.37
N GLN A 66 -26.99 4.42 29.37
CA GLN A 66 -26.92 3.59 28.19
C GLN A 66 -25.91 4.21 27.20
N GLY A 67 -25.58 3.49 26.15
CA GLY A 67 -24.71 3.99 25.09
C GLY A 67 -24.78 3.09 23.88
N TYR A 68 -23.89 3.36 22.92
CA TYR A 68 -23.83 2.64 21.67
C TYR A 68 -22.41 2.18 21.35
N VAL A 69 -22.31 0.98 20.79
CA VAL A 69 -21.12 0.46 20.10
C VAL A 69 -21.42 0.43 18.62
N GLY A 70 -20.62 1.11 17.80
CA GLY A 70 -20.72 1.02 16.34
C GLY A 70 -19.66 0.11 15.77
N LEU A 71 -20.07 -0.86 14.94
CA LEU A 71 -19.16 -1.74 14.21
C LEU A 71 -19.48 -1.71 12.72
N THR A 72 -18.49 -1.39 11.91
CA THR A 72 -18.55 -1.48 10.46
C THR A 72 -18.42 -2.95 10.04
N CYS A 73 -19.39 -3.44 9.28
CA CYS A 73 -19.34 -4.82 8.81
C CYS A 73 -18.35 -4.94 7.63
N PRO A 74 -17.30 -5.76 7.71
CA PRO A 74 -16.29 -5.89 6.65
C PRO A 74 -16.81 -6.58 5.36
N LYS A 75 -18.04 -7.10 5.37
CA LYS A 75 -18.69 -7.74 4.21
C LYS A 75 -19.57 -6.76 3.42
N CYS A 76 -20.28 -5.86 4.09
CA CYS A 76 -21.20 -4.92 3.44
C CYS A 76 -20.89 -3.44 3.71
N LEU A 77 -19.82 -3.16 4.45
CA LEU A 77 -19.32 -1.84 4.87
C LEU A 77 -20.32 -0.96 5.63
N GLU A 78 -21.49 -1.49 5.98
CA GLU A 78 -22.50 -0.78 6.78
C GLU A 78 -22.13 -0.79 8.27
N THR A 79 -22.22 0.39 8.90
CA THR A 79 -22.01 0.54 10.35
C THR A 79 -23.28 0.17 11.11
N SER A 80 -23.18 -0.87 11.95
CA SER A 80 -24.26 -1.29 12.84
C SER A 80 -24.05 -0.74 14.25
N LEU A 81 -25.06 -0.09 14.82
CA LEU A 81 -25.05 0.38 16.20
C LEU A 81 -25.72 -0.62 17.14
N TYR A 82 -25.06 -0.94 18.25
CA TYR A 82 -25.53 -1.86 19.29
C TYR A 82 -25.68 -1.09 20.59
N ARG A 83 -26.89 -1.11 21.15
CA ARG A 83 -27.22 -0.40 22.39
C ARG A 83 -26.86 -1.26 23.59
N GLY A 84 -26.33 -0.66 24.65
CA GLY A 84 -26.05 -1.37 25.89
C GLY A 84 -25.73 -0.46 27.06
N ALA A 85 -25.54 -1.04 28.24
CA ALA A 85 -25.11 -0.30 29.42
C ALA A 85 -23.66 0.19 29.26
N CYS A 86 -23.36 1.42 29.69
CA CYS A 86 -22.02 2.01 29.59
C CYS A 86 -20.94 1.16 30.28
N LYS A 87 -21.30 0.45 31.36
CA LYS A 87 -20.38 -0.51 32.01
C LYS A 87 -19.95 -1.64 31.07
N ASP A 88 -20.86 -2.16 30.26
CA ASP A 88 -20.55 -3.23 29.30
C ASP A 88 -19.81 -2.71 28.07
N ILE A 89 -20.07 -1.46 27.65
CA ILE A 89 -19.30 -0.79 26.60
C ILE A 89 -17.84 -0.58 27.03
N ARG A 90 -17.62 -0.08 28.25
CA ARG A 90 -16.27 0.10 28.82
C ARG A 90 -15.52 -1.22 28.94
N GLU A 91 -16.23 -2.28 29.32
CA GLU A 91 -15.67 -3.63 29.41
C GLU A 91 -15.33 -4.21 28.03
N LEU A 92 -16.17 -4.00 27.00
CA LEU A 92 -15.83 -4.36 25.62
C LEU A 92 -14.59 -3.60 25.14
N LYS A 93 -14.51 -2.29 25.40
CA LYS A 93 -13.32 -1.49 25.09
C LYS A 93 -12.08 -2.06 25.79
N TYR A 94 -12.19 -2.41 27.07
CA TYR A 94 -11.11 -3.04 27.82
C TYR A 94 -10.70 -4.39 27.20
N GLN A 95 -11.66 -5.22 26.78
CA GLN A 95 -11.37 -6.48 26.10
C GLN A 95 -10.66 -6.27 24.76
N LEU A 96 -11.04 -5.25 23.99
CA LEU A 96 -10.37 -4.90 22.74
C LEU A 96 -8.95 -4.35 22.97
N GLN A 97 -8.69 -3.67 24.10
CA GLN A 97 -7.38 -3.12 24.47
C GLN A 97 -6.42 -4.15 25.10
N THR A 98 -6.91 -5.03 25.97
CA THR A 98 -6.05 -5.90 26.80
C THR A 98 -5.86 -7.30 26.25
N THR A 99 -6.72 -7.75 25.33
CA THR A 99 -6.80 -9.16 24.95
C THR A 99 -6.07 -9.46 23.64
N VAL A 100 -4.79 -9.11 23.59
CA VAL A 100 -3.83 -9.83 22.74
C VAL A 100 -3.01 -10.74 23.63
N ASN A 101 -3.59 -11.91 23.91
CA ASN A 101 -2.87 -13.11 24.28
C ASN A 101 -3.69 -14.36 24.00
N LEU A 102 -3.58 -14.85 22.78
CA LEU A 102 -3.97 -16.23 22.43
C LEU A 102 -2.84 -17.24 22.75
N SER A 103 -1.75 -16.80 23.41
CA SER A 103 -0.53 -17.60 23.66
C SER A 103 -0.36 -18.12 25.10
N GLY A 104 -1.31 -17.88 26.00
CA GLY A 104 -1.36 -18.55 27.31
C GLY A 104 -0.27 -18.23 28.35
N LEU A 105 0.53 -17.15 28.20
CA LEU A 105 1.46 -16.72 29.25
C LEU A 105 0.89 -15.60 30.14
N ASN A 106 1.54 -15.41 31.29
CA ASN A 106 1.14 -14.59 32.44
C ASN A 106 0.99 -13.08 32.09
N PRO A 107 -0.09 -12.39 32.49
CA PRO A 107 -0.33 -10.96 32.21
C PRO A 107 0.75 -9.99 32.70
N ASP A 108 1.40 -10.27 33.84
CA ASP A 108 2.33 -9.34 34.50
C ASP A 108 3.66 -9.15 33.76
N GLU A 109 4.09 -10.11 32.93
CA GLU A 109 5.33 -9.99 32.15
C GLU A 109 5.16 -9.16 30.86
N ARG A 110 3.92 -8.80 30.49
CA ARG A 110 3.57 -8.38 29.11
C ARG A 110 3.10 -6.94 28.93
N VAL A 111 2.77 -6.25 30.02
CA VAL A 111 2.45 -4.80 30.00
C VAL A 111 3.61 -3.97 29.42
N LYS A 112 4.81 -4.55 29.33
CA LYS A 112 6.02 -3.90 28.81
C LYS A 112 6.29 -4.11 27.32
N GLN A 113 5.66 -5.06 26.62
CA GLN A 113 6.16 -5.46 25.29
C GLN A 113 5.32 -5.01 24.08
N PHE A 114 3.99 -4.96 24.14
CA PHE A 114 3.20 -4.38 23.04
C PHE A 114 1.90 -3.80 23.59
N LYS A 115 1.89 -2.49 23.86
CA LYS A 115 0.63 -1.76 24.05
C LYS A 115 -0.01 -1.57 22.68
N GLN A 116 -0.92 -2.47 22.33
CA GLN A 116 -1.86 -2.20 21.25
C GLN A 116 -2.84 -1.15 21.74
N ASP A 117 -2.43 0.10 21.60
CA ASP A 117 -3.28 1.23 21.93
C ASP A 117 -4.37 1.29 20.87
N LEU A 118 -5.59 0.92 21.26
CA LEU A 118 -6.76 1.27 20.50
C LEU A 118 -6.86 2.81 20.51
N ARG A 119 -6.49 3.44 19.40
CA ARG A 119 -6.35 4.90 19.31
C ARG A 119 -7.56 5.51 18.65
N TYR A 120 -7.96 6.61 19.26
CA TYR A 120 -8.94 7.53 18.75
C TYR A 120 -8.32 8.37 17.65
N TYR A 121 -9.11 8.59 16.59
CA TYR A 121 -8.85 9.62 15.63
C TYR A 121 -10.08 10.49 15.46
N ALA A 122 -9.88 11.80 15.57
CA ALA A 122 -10.98 12.72 15.48
C ALA A 122 -11.59 12.72 14.07
N PRO A 123 -12.93 12.75 13.97
CA PRO A 123 -13.58 13.18 12.75
C PRO A 123 -13.16 14.65 12.54
N TYR A 124 -12.42 14.94 11.49
CA TYR A 124 -12.11 16.32 11.08
C TYR A 124 -12.24 16.37 9.55
N GLY A 125 -12.48 17.56 8.99
CA GLY A 125 -12.73 17.75 7.56
C GLY A 125 -14.17 18.12 7.21
N ILE A 126 -15.09 18.04 8.17
CA ILE A 126 -16.37 18.72 8.03
C ILE A 126 -16.15 20.18 8.44
N GLY A 127 -16.20 21.11 7.49
CA GLY A 127 -16.06 22.54 7.80
C GLY A 127 -16.96 22.94 8.99
N SER A 128 -16.54 23.93 9.76
CA SER A 128 -17.26 24.38 10.98
C SER A 128 -18.77 24.58 10.76
N GLU A 129 -19.19 24.85 9.52
CA GLU A 129 -20.58 24.91 9.08
C GLU A 129 -21.40 23.62 9.28
N ASN A 130 -20.82 22.43 9.21
CA ASN A 130 -21.56 21.18 9.35
C ASN A 130 -21.62 20.70 10.81
N TYR A 131 -20.62 21.04 11.64
CA TYR A 131 -20.72 20.84 13.09
C TYR A 131 -21.86 21.66 13.69
N LYS A 132 -22.09 22.88 13.20
CA LYS A 132 -23.23 23.72 13.62
C LYS A 132 -24.60 23.11 13.34
N GLN A 133 -24.70 22.09 12.48
CA GLN A 133 -25.97 21.42 12.16
C GLN A 133 -26.33 20.34 13.18
N PHE A 134 -25.36 19.88 13.97
CA PHE A 134 -25.53 18.84 14.97
C PHE A 134 -25.21 19.42 16.35
N ASP A 135 -25.97 19.03 17.36
CA ASP A 135 -25.73 19.45 18.75
C ASP A 135 -24.67 18.52 19.35
N ILE A 136 -23.44 18.63 18.81
CA ILE A 136 -22.29 17.83 19.23
C ILE A 136 -21.53 18.65 20.26
N GLU A 137 -21.91 18.54 21.52
CA GLU A 137 -21.11 19.03 22.63
C GLU A 137 -19.95 18.04 22.87
N GLY A 138 -18.77 18.38 22.38
CA GLY A 138 -17.53 17.75 22.84
C GLY A 138 -17.05 18.43 24.12
N TYR A 139 -16.24 17.73 24.92
CA TYR A 139 -15.54 18.27 26.10
C TYR A 139 -14.61 19.49 25.82
N PHE A 140 -14.63 20.06 24.61
CA PHE A 140 -13.61 20.95 24.06
C PHE A 140 -14.15 22.19 23.33
N PHE A 141 -15.46 22.41 23.23
CA PHE A 141 -16.00 23.38 22.28
C PHE A 141 -16.71 24.60 22.87
N ASP A 142 -16.84 24.70 24.20
CA ASP A 142 -17.64 25.78 24.78
C ASP A 142 -16.83 26.93 25.41
N ASP A 143 -15.54 26.79 25.76
CA ASP A 143 -14.70 27.95 26.11
C ASP A 143 -13.16 27.74 25.89
N PRO A 144 -12.56 28.28 24.81
CA PRO A 144 -11.17 27.97 24.45
C PRO A 144 -10.10 28.58 25.38
N GLU A 145 -10.43 29.56 26.22
CA GLU A 145 -9.45 30.20 27.13
C GLU A 145 -9.37 29.50 28.50
N ASP A 146 -10.47 28.99 29.06
CA ASP A 146 -10.48 28.30 30.37
C ASP A 146 -10.14 26.80 30.25
N ASP A 147 -10.47 26.16 29.13
CA ASP A 147 -10.22 24.73 28.91
C ASP A 147 -8.72 24.41 28.76
N PHE A 148 -7.89 25.37 28.35
CA PHE A 148 -6.45 25.18 28.21
C PHE A 148 -5.73 25.12 29.56
N ASP A 149 -6.13 25.94 30.53
CA ASP A 149 -5.61 25.89 31.90
C ASP A 149 -6.12 24.64 32.63
N TYR A 150 -7.33 24.17 32.31
CA TYR A 150 -7.87 22.90 32.79
C TYR A 150 -7.08 21.70 32.25
N PHE A 151 -6.82 21.64 30.94
CA PHE A 151 -6.00 20.61 30.29
C PHE A 151 -4.59 20.59 30.89
N LYS A 152 -4.00 21.78 31.15
CA LYS A 152 -2.72 21.92 31.83
C LYS A 152 -2.77 21.39 33.26
N SER A 153 -3.86 21.61 33.99
CA SER A 153 -4.00 21.17 35.38
C SER A 153 -4.10 19.64 35.51
N ASP A 154 -4.89 18.98 34.66
CA ASP A 154 -4.98 17.51 34.59
C ASP A 154 -3.68 16.87 34.10
N LEU A 155 -3.00 17.50 33.12
CA LEU A 155 -1.63 17.12 32.75
C LEU A 155 -0.65 17.31 33.91
N THR A 156 -0.73 18.41 34.66
CA THR A 156 0.20 18.70 35.76
C THR A 156 0.00 17.74 36.94
N ILE A 157 -1.22 17.27 37.19
CA ILE A 157 -1.54 16.23 38.19
C ILE A 157 -1.00 14.85 37.76
N HIS A 158 -0.81 14.58 36.47
CA HIS A 158 -0.21 13.34 35.96
C HIS A 158 1.28 13.44 35.62
N VAL A 159 1.81 14.65 35.44
CA VAL A 159 3.22 14.95 35.15
C VAL A 159 4.06 15.16 36.43
N SER A 160 3.44 15.12 37.61
CA SER A 160 4.13 15.35 38.89
C SER A 160 5.08 14.22 39.36
N GLY A 161 5.59 13.35 38.48
CA GLY A 161 7.04 13.10 38.54
C GLY A 161 7.64 11.69 38.57
N GLU A 162 7.12 10.62 37.95
CA GLU A 162 7.86 9.33 37.94
C GLU A 162 7.94 8.50 36.64
N LEU A 163 7.42 8.92 35.48
CA LEU A 163 7.55 8.11 34.24
C LEU A 163 7.85 8.94 32.97
N PRO A 164 9.04 8.82 32.35
CA PRO A 164 9.47 9.61 31.19
C PRO A 164 8.73 9.37 29.86
N ASP A 165 8.00 8.26 29.68
CA ASP A 165 7.55 7.78 28.35
C ASP A 165 6.07 8.08 28.01
N TYR A 166 5.43 9.05 28.68
CA TYR A 166 4.01 9.33 28.45
C TYR A 166 3.74 10.24 27.25
N TRP A 167 4.67 11.09 26.83
CA TRP A 167 4.47 11.99 25.69
C TRP A 167 4.42 11.24 24.35
N GLU A 168 5.04 10.06 24.24
CA GLU A 168 4.89 9.13 23.09
C GLU A 168 3.48 8.51 22.98
N ARG A 169 2.64 8.68 24.01
CA ARG A 169 1.28 8.12 24.12
C ARG A 169 0.15 9.12 23.85
N TYR A 170 0.45 10.34 23.43
CA TYR A 170 -0.53 11.36 23.07
C TYR A 170 -0.15 11.87 21.66
N CYS A 171 -0.96 11.61 20.62
CA CYS A 171 -0.54 11.82 19.23
C CYS A 171 -0.51 13.32 18.82
N SER A 172 0.54 13.67 18.07
CA SER A 172 0.63 14.54 16.87
C SER A 172 -0.31 15.74 16.63
N HIS A 173 -0.37 16.65 17.61
CA HIS A 173 -0.48 18.13 17.48
C HIS A 173 -1.82 18.86 17.20
N ILE A 174 -1.83 20.14 17.64
CA ILE A 174 -2.67 21.33 17.35
C ILE A 174 -1.70 22.53 17.45
N SER A 175 -1.60 23.39 16.44
CA SER A 175 -0.67 24.53 16.40
C SER A 175 -1.26 25.80 16.99
N MET A 176 -2.47 26.14 16.52
CA MET A 176 -3.57 26.75 17.27
C MET A 176 -4.95 26.20 16.83
N GLN A 177 -5.01 25.37 15.75
CA GLN A 177 -5.92 24.22 15.47
C GLN A 177 -5.72 23.60 14.06
N ASP A 178 -4.62 23.87 13.34
CA ASP A 178 -4.30 23.26 12.02
C ASP A 178 -3.49 21.96 12.13
N VAL A 179 -3.94 20.97 12.92
CA VAL A 179 -3.21 19.70 13.11
C VAL A 179 -4.13 18.55 13.64
N PRO A 180 -3.84 17.24 13.40
CA PRO A 180 -4.72 16.12 13.75
C PRO A 180 -4.72 15.71 15.23
N VAL A 181 -5.91 15.59 15.83
CA VAL A 181 -6.08 15.27 17.26
C VAL A 181 -6.13 13.77 17.52
N GLY A 182 -5.15 13.30 18.30
CA GLY A 182 -4.99 11.92 18.77
C GLY A 182 -5.83 11.51 19.99
N PHE A 183 -5.55 10.29 20.47
CA PHE A 183 -5.99 9.61 21.69
C PHE A 183 -6.97 10.37 22.62
N CYS A 184 -8.25 10.44 22.24
CA CYS A 184 -9.30 10.62 23.23
C CYS A 184 -9.55 9.28 23.95
N THR A 185 -9.21 9.22 25.23
CA THR A 185 -9.58 8.12 26.13
C THR A 185 -11.08 8.12 26.44
N ASN A 186 -11.78 9.23 26.17
CA ASN A 186 -13.16 9.45 26.56
C ASN A 186 -14.15 9.22 25.42
N ILE A 187 -15.35 8.81 25.81
CA ILE A 187 -16.48 8.49 24.94
C ILE A 187 -17.24 9.79 24.64
N TYR A 188 -17.52 10.08 23.37
CA TYR A 188 -18.25 11.29 22.97
C TYR A 188 -19.73 11.20 23.36
N TRP A 189 -20.30 12.34 23.73
CA TRP A 189 -21.74 12.49 23.98
C TRP A 189 -22.45 12.90 22.69
N PHE A 190 -23.63 12.32 22.49
CA PHE A 190 -24.53 12.69 21.40
C PHE A 190 -25.98 12.54 21.87
N GLN A 191 -26.87 13.41 21.39
CA GLN A 191 -28.31 13.20 21.50
C GLN A 191 -28.72 11.96 20.71
N GLU A 192 -29.52 11.07 21.32
CA GLU A 192 -29.91 9.79 20.73
C GLU A 192 -30.60 9.99 19.36
N GLU A 193 -31.43 11.02 19.23
CA GLU A 193 -32.14 11.40 18.00
C GLU A 193 -31.24 11.93 16.88
N GLN A 194 -30.00 12.33 17.20
CA GLN A 194 -29.03 12.81 16.23
C GLN A 194 -28.13 11.69 15.73
N ILE A 195 -27.95 10.61 16.51
CA ILE A 195 -26.97 9.57 16.19
C ILE A 195 -27.20 8.98 14.79
N PHE A 196 -28.45 8.63 14.47
CA PHE A 196 -28.79 8.06 13.16
C PHE A 196 -28.72 9.09 12.03
N LYS A 197 -29.04 10.37 12.30
CA LYS A 197 -28.92 11.45 11.31
C LYS A 197 -27.45 11.70 10.95
N ILE A 198 -26.57 11.62 11.94
CA ILE A 198 -25.12 11.75 11.73
C ILE A 198 -24.61 10.58 10.89
N LEU A 199 -25.03 9.33 11.16
CA LEU A 199 -24.65 8.18 10.31
C LEU A 199 -25.16 8.34 8.88
N GLU A 200 -26.38 8.83 8.69
CA GLU A 200 -26.92 9.13 7.37
C GLU A 200 -26.09 10.21 6.67
N ALA A 201 -25.72 11.28 7.37
CA ALA A 201 -24.86 12.33 6.85
C ALA A 201 -23.43 11.84 6.52
N GLU A 202 -22.84 10.94 7.32
CA GLU A 202 -21.56 10.29 6.99
C GLU A 202 -21.63 9.56 5.65
N LYS A 203 -22.73 8.82 5.44
CA LYS A 203 -22.96 8.04 4.22
C LYS A 203 -23.24 8.93 3.00
N GLU A 204 -24.09 9.94 3.15
CA GLU A 204 -24.46 10.84 2.05
C GLU A 204 -23.29 11.70 1.58
N ASN A 205 -22.44 12.15 2.50
CA ASN A 205 -21.35 13.07 2.19
C ASN A 205 -19.99 12.39 2.02
N GLY A 206 -19.88 11.08 2.31
CA GLY A 206 -18.59 10.37 2.26
C GLY A 206 -17.60 10.80 3.34
N VAL A 207 -18.07 11.47 4.39
CA VAL A 207 -17.23 12.05 5.46
C VAL A 207 -17.38 11.27 6.75
N ARG A 208 -16.33 11.28 7.57
CA ARG A 208 -16.36 10.72 8.92
C ARG A 208 -16.74 11.79 9.94
N ILE A 209 -17.86 11.59 10.65
CA ILE A 209 -18.36 12.44 11.75
C ILE A 209 -18.29 11.72 13.10
N PHE A 210 -18.48 10.40 13.16
CA PHE A 210 -18.30 9.66 14.41
C PHE A 210 -16.85 9.30 14.65
N PRO A 211 -16.40 9.39 15.91
CA PRO A 211 -15.08 8.94 16.26
C PRO A 211 -14.97 7.42 16.13
N ARG A 212 -13.90 6.98 15.45
CA ARG A 212 -13.57 5.57 15.29
C ARG A 212 -12.24 5.27 15.94
N TYR A 213 -12.24 4.21 16.72
CA TYR A 213 -11.09 3.71 17.43
C TYR A 213 -10.44 2.59 16.62
N HIS A 214 -9.17 2.75 16.27
CA HIS A 214 -8.41 1.81 15.43
C HIS A 214 -7.21 1.23 16.16
N TYR A 215 -6.77 0.04 15.75
CA TYR A 215 -5.51 -0.53 16.21
C TYR A 215 -4.34 0.09 15.45
N ILE A 216 -3.52 0.90 16.12
CA ILE A 216 -2.43 1.56 15.40
C ILE A 216 -1.34 0.59 14.95
N THR A 217 -1.00 0.74 13.67
CA THR A 217 0.15 0.11 13.01
C THR A 217 1.39 1.00 13.09
N ASP A 218 2.57 0.39 12.94
CA ASP A 218 3.85 1.11 12.91
C ASP A 218 3.91 2.11 11.74
N LEU A 219 3.42 1.71 10.56
CA LEU A 219 3.31 2.60 9.40
C LEU A 219 2.58 3.89 9.73
N VAL A 220 1.42 3.78 10.38
CA VAL A 220 0.61 4.94 10.74
C VAL A 220 1.31 5.80 11.81
N ARG A 221 2.02 5.20 12.77
CA ARG A 221 2.84 5.97 13.73
C ARG A 221 3.91 6.80 13.03
N LYS A 222 4.58 6.22 12.03
CA LYS A 222 5.62 6.92 11.27
C LYS A 222 5.03 8.07 10.46
N ILE A 223 3.87 7.87 9.83
CA ILE A 223 3.17 8.94 9.11
C ILE A 223 2.70 10.04 10.07
N ASP A 224 2.11 9.68 11.21
CA ASP A 224 1.65 10.65 12.23
C ASP A 224 2.84 11.46 12.79
N ALA A 225 3.98 10.82 13.02
CA ALA A 225 5.21 11.49 13.42
C ALA A 225 5.70 12.48 12.34
N LEU A 226 5.69 12.06 11.08
CA LEU A 226 6.08 12.89 9.94
C LEU A 226 5.15 14.11 9.77
N SER A 227 3.83 13.91 9.91
CA SER A 227 2.83 14.97 9.89
C SER A 227 3.07 15.99 11.00
N LYS A 228 3.35 15.52 12.22
CA LYS A 228 3.66 16.38 13.37
C LYS A 228 4.85 17.30 13.07
N TYR A 229 5.95 16.74 12.58
CA TYR A 229 7.15 17.53 12.29
C TYR A 229 6.94 18.52 11.16
N ASN A 230 6.13 18.18 10.16
CA ASN A 230 5.76 19.11 9.09
C ASN A 230 5.02 20.34 9.66
N CYS A 231 4.01 20.10 10.52
CA CYS A 231 3.28 21.18 11.19
C CYS A 231 4.17 22.02 12.12
N GLU A 232 4.99 21.38 12.98
CA GLU A 232 5.94 22.08 13.86
C GLU A 232 6.92 22.95 13.06
N SER A 233 7.32 22.49 11.87
CA SER A 233 8.21 23.25 10.97
C SER A 233 7.51 24.49 10.40
N ASP A 234 6.26 24.36 9.97
CA ASP A 234 5.47 25.48 9.46
C ASP A 234 5.19 26.53 10.53
N ASP A 235 4.83 26.10 11.75
CA ASP A 235 4.63 27.00 12.89
C ASP A 235 5.91 27.75 13.24
N PHE A 236 7.04 27.03 13.28
CA PHE A 236 8.33 27.63 13.52
C PHE A 236 8.66 28.66 12.42
N ILE A 237 8.49 28.31 11.14
CA ILE A 237 8.74 29.23 10.03
C ILE A 237 7.85 30.47 10.13
N ASN A 238 6.58 30.29 10.46
CA ASN A 238 5.62 31.39 10.64
C ASN A 238 6.00 32.29 11.83
N GLU A 239 6.43 31.71 12.95
CA GLU A 239 6.91 32.45 14.11
C GLU A 239 8.21 33.21 13.80
N ILE A 240 9.18 32.57 13.13
CA ILE A 240 10.40 33.24 12.65
C ILE A 240 10.07 34.37 11.67
N LYS A 241 9.07 34.19 10.80
CA LYS A 241 8.59 35.24 9.90
C LYS A 241 7.98 36.41 10.65
N ARG A 242 7.16 36.17 11.68
CA ARG A 242 6.62 37.22 12.57
C ARG A 242 7.75 37.96 13.29
N GLN A 243 8.74 37.24 13.81
CA GLN A 243 9.92 37.83 14.44
C GLN A 243 10.74 38.66 13.46
N TYR A 244 10.94 38.18 12.24
CA TYR A 244 11.62 38.89 11.16
C TYR A 244 10.89 40.20 10.82
N GLU A 245 9.58 40.13 10.59
CA GLU A 245 8.76 41.32 10.29
C GLU A 245 8.79 42.34 11.42
N PHE A 246 8.76 41.89 12.68
CA PHE A 246 8.89 42.75 13.85
C PHE A 246 10.28 43.41 13.93
N GLN A 247 11.35 42.65 13.69
CA GLN A 247 12.71 43.18 13.73
C GLN A 247 13.01 44.15 12.59
N GLU A 248 12.58 43.84 11.37
CA GLU A 248 12.74 44.74 10.22
C GLU A 248 11.95 46.04 10.43
N ARG A 249 10.74 45.98 11.00
CA ARG A 249 9.98 47.16 11.39
C ARG A 249 10.75 48.02 12.41
N LYS A 250 11.31 47.38 13.45
CA LYS A 250 12.11 48.07 14.47
C LYS A 250 13.37 48.72 13.88
N ARG A 251 14.10 48.01 13.01
CA ARG A 251 15.30 48.54 12.32
C ARG A 251 14.96 49.73 11.44
N LEU A 252 13.83 49.69 10.75
CA LEU A 252 13.34 50.79 9.91
C LEU A 252 12.96 52.01 10.77
N GLU A 253 12.27 51.80 11.90
CA GLU A 253 11.96 52.88 12.85
C GLU A 253 13.23 53.53 13.42
N ASP A 254 14.22 52.72 13.82
CA ASP A 254 15.50 53.21 14.35
C ASP A 254 16.33 53.95 13.29
N TYR A 255 16.23 53.52 12.02
CA TYR A 255 16.79 54.22 10.88
C TYR A 255 16.16 55.61 10.71
N PHE A 256 14.83 55.73 10.71
CA PHE A 256 14.14 57.01 10.60
C PHE A 256 14.43 57.94 11.78
N LYS A 257 14.46 57.42 13.01
CA LYS A 257 14.88 58.18 14.20
C LYS A 257 16.28 58.75 14.03
N SER A 258 17.23 57.92 13.57
CA SER A 258 18.62 58.34 13.31
C SER A 258 18.72 59.37 12.19
N SER A 259 17.87 59.25 11.16
CA SER A 259 17.82 60.19 10.04
C SER A 259 17.29 61.56 10.45
N SER A 260 16.28 61.59 11.31
CA SER A 260 15.69 62.84 11.82
C SER A 260 16.64 63.62 12.74
N ALA A 261 17.65 62.95 13.33
CA ALA A 261 18.61 63.55 14.24
C ALA A 261 19.75 64.35 13.56
N GLY A 262 19.70 64.57 12.24
CA GLY A 262 20.61 65.47 11.53
C GLY A 262 22.07 64.99 11.40
N LYS A 263 22.32 63.67 11.49
CA LYS A 263 23.66 63.12 11.25
C LYS A 263 24.00 63.20 9.75
N ALA A 264 25.17 63.75 9.43
CA ALA A 264 25.50 64.25 8.09
C ALA A 264 25.69 63.16 7.01
N GLU A 265 25.75 61.87 7.35
CA GLU A 265 25.78 60.78 6.38
C GLU A 265 25.05 59.58 6.98
N ILE A 266 23.85 59.30 6.48
CA ILE A 266 23.10 58.12 6.89
C ILE A 266 23.27 57.09 5.77
N PRO A 267 23.82 55.90 6.07
CA PRO A 267 23.89 54.81 5.09
C PRO A 267 22.52 54.51 4.48
N GLN A 268 22.48 53.96 3.28
CA GLN A 268 21.21 53.49 2.71
C GLN A 268 20.68 52.33 3.56
N PHE A 269 19.40 52.39 3.98
CA PHE A 269 18.77 51.26 4.67
C PHE A 269 18.78 50.04 3.74
N LYS A 270 19.43 48.97 4.17
CA LYS A 270 19.45 47.68 3.46
C LYS A 270 18.73 46.64 4.34
N PRO A 271 17.52 46.19 3.95
CA PRO A 271 16.82 45.16 4.70
C PRO A 271 17.65 43.87 4.70
N LEU A 272 17.60 43.12 5.81
CA LEU A 272 18.20 41.80 5.88
C LEU A 272 17.31 40.83 5.09
N PRO A 273 17.81 40.03 4.14
CA PRO A 273 16.99 39.01 3.50
C PRO A 273 16.44 38.02 4.54
N PHE A 274 15.21 37.56 4.35
CA PHE A 274 14.58 36.60 5.27
C PHE A 274 15.41 35.31 5.38
N GLU A 275 16.04 34.89 4.28
CA GLU A 275 16.89 33.70 4.23
C GLU A 275 18.13 33.82 5.13
N GLU A 276 18.72 35.01 5.22
CA GLU A 276 19.85 35.28 6.12
C GLU A 276 19.39 35.26 7.59
N PHE A 277 18.21 35.84 7.87
CA PHE A 277 17.60 35.81 9.20
C PHE A 277 17.23 34.39 9.65
N LEU A 278 16.63 33.61 8.74
CA LEU A 278 16.25 32.23 8.98
C LEU A 278 17.49 31.36 9.23
N ALA A 279 18.57 31.53 8.47
CA ALA A 279 19.83 30.82 8.67
C ALA A 279 20.46 31.10 10.04
N GLU A 280 20.38 32.33 10.53
CA GLU A 280 20.85 32.69 11.89
C GLU A 280 20.01 32.01 12.98
N LYS A 281 18.70 31.82 12.72
CA LYS A 281 17.75 31.18 13.64
C LYS A 281 17.66 29.66 13.48
N GLN A 282 18.34 29.06 12.51
CA GLN A 282 18.24 27.63 12.16
C GLN A 282 18.99 26.69 13.11
N ASN A 283 19.81 27.16 14.05
CA ASN A 283 20.52 26.30 15.01
C ASN A 283 19.63 25.30 15.80
N PRO A 284 18.34 25.57 16.10
CA PRO A 284 17.40 24.58 16.66
C PRO A 284 16.84 23.58 15.62
N ILE A 285 16.72 23.98 14.34
CA ILE A 285 16.26 23.12 13.23
C ILE A 285 17.34 22.11 12.81
N ILE A 286 18.63 22.34 13.13
CA ILE A 286 19.70 21.37 12.85
C ILE A 286 19.48 20.03 13.60
N ASN A 287 18.63 20.02 14.64
CA ASN A 287 18.15 18.80 15.30
C ASN A 287 16.79 18.30 14.77
N ALA A 288 16.22 18.94 13.75
CA ALA A 288 14.99 18.46 13.12
C ALA A 288 15.27 17.09 12.47
N PRO A 289 14.30 16.17 12.54
CA PRO A 289 14.41 14.89 11.87
C PRO A 289 14.72 15.09 10.39
N ASN A 290 15.42 14.13 9.81
CA ASN A 290 15.66 14.12 8.37
C ASN A 290 14.32 13.81 7.67
N LEU A 291 13.45 14.80 7.47
CA LEU A 291 12.09 14.62 6.95
C LEU A 291 12.05 13.80 5.65
N THR A 292 13.03 13.97 4.76
CA THR A 292 13.12 13.15 3.55
C THR A 292 13.54 11.72 3.85
N GLY A 293 14.43 11.51 4.83
CA GLY A 293 14.79 10.20 5.36
C GLY A 293 13.62 9.48 6.03
N ASP A 294 12.86 10.17 6.87
CA ASP A 294 11.69 9.62 7.57
C ASP A 294 10.56 9.33 6.57
N PHE A 295 10.35 10.21 5.58
CA PHE A 295 9.40 9.96 4.51
C PHE A 295 9.82 8.75 3.67
N LEU A 296 11.12 8.61 3.35
CA LEU A 296 11.62 7.41 2.71
C LEU A 296 11.35 6.18 3.57
N GLU A 297 11.59 6.25 4.89
CA GLU A 297 11.32 5.17 5.83
C GLU A 297 9.85 4.75 5.80
N VAL A 298 8.91 5.69 5.76
CA VAL A 298 7.48 5.44 5.56
C VAL A 298 7.25 4.67 4.24
N LEU A 299 7.81 5.14 3.13
CA LEU A 299 7.62 4.53 1.81
C LEU A 299 8.27 3.14 1.68
N ILE A 300 9.31 2.82 2.44
CA ILE A 300 9.93 1.48 2.44
C ILE A 300 9.45 0.61 3.62
N SER A 301 8.56 1.12 4.47
CA SER A 301 8.07 0.33 5.60
C SER A 301 7.25 -0.84 5.11
N GLU A 302 7.55 -2.00 5.69
CA GLU A 302 6.76 -3.21 5.53
C GLU A 302 5.44 -3.07 6.30
N PRO A 303 4.38 -3.76 5.86
CA PRO A 303 3.12 -3.74 6.57
C PRO A 303 3.28 -4.48 7.89
N VAL A 304 2.68 -3.95 8.96
CA VAL A 304 2.57 -4.71 10.21
C VAL A 304 1.78 -5.96 9.91
N THR A 305 2.39 -7.11 10.16
CA THR A 305 1.73 -8.37 9.88
C THR A 305 0.66 -8.59 10.95
N LEU A 306 -0.47 -9.19 10.58
CA LEU A 306 -1.44 -9.61 11.59
C LEU A 306 -0.79 -10.59 12.58
N THR A 307 0.28 -11.27 12.19
CA THR A 307 1.12 -12.08 13.09
C THR A 307 1.66 -11.32 14.30
N ASP A 308 2.06 -10.05 14.10
CA ASP A 308 2.54 -9.18 15.18
C ASP A 308 1.41 -8.82 16.15
N ILE A 309 0.16 -8.91 15.66
CA ILE A 309 -1.05 -8.55 16.39
C ILE A 309 -1.77 -9.79 16.98
N PHE A 310 -1.73 -10.94 16.30
CA PHE A 310 -2.63 -12.08 16.49
C PHE A 310 -1.95 -13.45 16.35
N ASN A 311 -0.74 -13.65 16.90
CA ASN A 311 -0.01 -14.94 16.88
C ASN A 311 0.26 -15.53 15.46
N LYS A 312 1.05 -16.60 15.37
CA LYS A 312 1.43 -17.25 14.08
C LYS A 312 0.27 -17.80 13.23
N GLN A 313 -0.93 -17.94 13.77
CA GLN A 313 -2.07 -18.48 13.01
C GLN A 313 -2.66 -17.48 12.00
N THR A 314 -2.27 -16.20 12.05
CA THR A 314 -2.77 -15.16 11.15
C THR A 314 -1.82 -14.78 10.03
N GLU A 315 -0.69 -15.49 9.85
CA GLU A 315 0.23 -15.27 8.71
C GLU A 315 -0.51 -15.33 7.36
N SER A 316 -1.51 -16.23 7.26
CA SER A 316 -2.36 -16.39 6.08
C SER A 316 -3.25 -15.18 5.78
N CYS A 317 -3.41 -14.25 6.72
CA CYS A 317 -4.28 -13.08 6.62
C CYS A 317 -3.50 -11.78 6.51
N ASN A 318 -2.17 -11.85 6.35
CA ASN A 318 -1.37 -10.64 6.15
C ASN A 318 -1.86 -9.85 4.93
N TYR A 319 -2.35 -10.48 3.86
CA TYR A 319 -2.89 -9.74 2.70
C TYR A 319 -4.07 -8.80 3.00
N LEU A 320 -4.73 -8.88 4.17
CA LEU A 320 -5.86 -8.03 4.49
C LEU A 320 -5.50 -6.53 4.53
N TRP A 321 -4.23 -6.18 4.72
CA TRP A 321 -3.78 -4.77 4.58
C TRP A 321 -3.68 -4.31 3.14
N SER A 322 -3.68 -5.19 2.13
CA SER A 322 -3.49 -4.76 0.73
C SER A 322 -4.79 -4.51 -0.03
N LYS A 323 -5.94 -4.81 0.58
CA LYS A 323 -7.26 -4.74 -0.05
C LYS A 323 -8.24 -3.96 0.81
N ILE A 324 -8.89 -2.97 0.20
CA ILE A 324 -9.96 -2.17 0.82
C ILE A 324 -11.14 -3.07 1.20
N GLU A 325 -11.49 -4.00 0.30
CA GLU A 325 -12.62 -4.93 0.50
C GLU A 325 -12.15 -6.39 0.41
N PRO A 326 -11.43 -6.89 1.43
CA PRO A 326 -10.83 -8.22 1.35
C PRO A 326 -11.86 -9.36 1.25
N PHE A 327 -13.12 -9.09 1.60
CA PHE A 327 -14.22 -10.05 1.63
C PHE A 327 -15.35 -9.72 0.65
N GLU A 328 -15.13 -8.85 -0.34
CA GLU A 328 -16.14 -8.54 -1.35
C GLU A 328 -16.64 -9.84 -2.03
N GLY A 329 -17.96 -10.06 -1.97
CA GLY A 329 -18.60 -11.27 -2.51
C GLY A 329 -18.27 -12.58 -1.81
N LYS A 330 -17.57 -12.54 -0.66
CA LYS A 330 -17.19 -13.72 0.14
C LYS A 330 -17.80 -13.61 1.54
N ASP A 331 -18.06 -14.77 2.14
CA ASP A 331 -18.39 -14.80 3.55
C ASP A 331 -17.15 -14.49 4.37
N TYR A 332 -17.34 -13.66 5.40
CA TYR A 332 -16.28 -13.40 6.34
C TYR A 332 -15.99 -14.69 7.12
N PRO A 333 -14.72 -15.11 7.20
CA PRO A 333 -14.40 -16.42 7.74
C PRO A 333 -14.78 -16.49 9.23
N GLU A 334 -15.35 -17.61 9.69
CA GLU A 334 -15.71 -17.81 11.11
C GLU A 334 -14.47 -17.93 12.02
N GLY A 335 -13.28 -18.10 11.42
CA GLY A 335 -11.96 -17.96 12.05
C GLY A 335 -10.88 -17.78 10.98
N PHE A 336 -9.72 -17.23 11.35
CA PHE A 336 -8.62 -16.96 10.41
C PHE A 336 -8.20 -18.25 9.66
N PRO A 337 -8.50 -18.39 8.36
CA PRO A 337 -8.28 -19.64 7.64
C PRO A 337 -6.79 -19.82 7.34
N ALA A 338 -6.24 -21.01 7.60
CA ALA A 338 -4.82 -21.30 7.36
C ALA A 338 -4.43 -21.33 5.86
N ASP A 339 -5.39 -21.47 4.93
CA ASP A 339 -5.09 -21.94 3.56
C ASP A 339 -5.74 -21.14 2.40
N SER A 340 -6.16 -19.88 2.59
CA SER A 340 -6.74 -19.09 1.48
C SER A 340 -5.69 -18.58 0.50
N ASP A 341 -5.85 -18.89 -0.81
CA ASP A 341 -5.20 -18.33 -2.02
C ASP A 341 -3.89 -17.53 -1.84
N ILE A 342 -2.88 -18.16 -1.24
CA ILE A 342 -1.53 -17.59 -1.02
C ILE A 342 -0.80 -17.32 -2.36
N GLY A 343 -1.18 -18.01 -3.44
CA GLY A 343 -0.42 -18.04 -4.69
C GLY A 343 -0.31 -16.71 -5.45
N ILE A 344 -1.40 -15.93 -5.53
CA ILE A 344 -1.40 -14.63 -6.23
C ILE A 344 -0.59 -13.58 -5.44
N GLN A 345 -0.43 -13.78 -4.14
CA GLN A 345 0.14 -12.80 -3.22
C GLN A 345 1.68 -12.86 -3.16
N GLN A 346 2.29 -13.98 -3.54
CA GLN A 346 3.75 -14.12 -3.55
C GLN A 346 4.41 -13.27 -4.62
N ASP A 347 3.77 -13.11 -5.78
CA ASP A 347 4.32 -12.32 -6.89
C ASP A 347 4.26 -10.81 -6.57
N ASP A 348 3.16 -10.33 -5.98
CA ASP A 348 3.02 -8.93 -5.56
C ASP A 348 4.03 -8.57 -4.45
N LEU A 349 4.18 -9.42 -3.44
CA LEU A 349 5.16 -9.22 -2.37
C LEU A 349 6.60 -9.26 -2.90
N LYS A 350 6.89 -10.16 -3.84
CA LYS A 350 8.19 -10.22 -4.50
C LYS A 350 8.48 -8.93 -5.26
N ARG A 351 7.53 -8.43 -6.05
CA ARG A 351 7.65 -7.17 -6.77
C ARG A 351 7.86 -5.99 -5.81
N HIS A 352 7.09 -5.93 -4.74
CA HIS A 352 7.22 -4.91 -3.69
C HIS A 352 8.64 -4.90 -3.09
N ASN A 353 9.17 -6.07 -2.71
CA ASN A 353 10.52 -6.19 -2.16
C ASN A 353 11.62 -5.83 -3.16
N GLU A 354 11.42 -6.16 -4.44
CA GLU A 354 12.32 -5.74 -5.53
C GLU A 354 12.34 -4.21 -5.66
N ILE A 355 11.18 -3.55 -5.58
CA ILE A 355 11.06 -2.09 -5.60
C ILE A 355 11.78 -1.47 -4.41
N ILE A 356 11.50 -1.93 -3.18
CA ILE A 356 12.13 -1.41 -1.96
C ILE A 356 13.65 -1.53 -2.04
N THR A 357 14.15 -2.71 -2.41
CA THR A 357 15.60 -2.95 -2.52
C THR A 357 16.22 -1.93 -3.48
N ARG A 358 15.60 -1.72 -4.64
CA ARG A 358 16.12 -0.80 -5.65
C ARG A 358 16.07 0.66 -5.21
N VAL A 359 15.02 1.07 -4.53
CA VAL A 359 14.89 2.42 -3.96
C VAL A 359 15.95 2.65 -2.87
N GLN A 360 16.14 1.68 -1.96
CA GLN A 360 17.13 1.77 -0.88
C GLN A 360 18.57 1.90 -1.41
N GLU A 361 18.95 1.09 -2.42
CA GLU A 361 20.25 1.17 -3.09
C GLU A 361 20.55 2.57 -3.68
N ASN A 362 19.50 3.32 -4.00
CA ASN A 362 19.59 4.63 -4.65
C ASN A 362 19.12 5.78 -3.74
N SER A 363 18.89 5.52 -2.46
CA SER A 363 18.34 6.48 -1.50
C SER A 363 19.10 7.81 -1.43
N ILE A 364 20.43 7.78 -1.56
CA ILE A 364 21.29 8.98 -1.51
C ILE A 364 21.31 9.81 -2.80
N LYS A 365 20.66 9.35 -3.87
CA LYS A 365 20.71 9.99 -5.19
C LYS A 365 19.84 11.24 -5.22
N GLN A 366 20.29 12.25 -5.98
CA GLN A 366 19.61 13.56 -6.01
C GLN A 366 18.17 13.47 -6.51
N TYR A 367 17.87 12.61 -7.49
CA TYR A 367 16.50 12.42 -7.99
C TYR A 367 15.57 11.83 -6.92
N VAL A 368 16.06 10.93 -6.06
CA VAL A 368 15.28 10.40 -4.91
C VAL A 368 15.01 11.51 -3.90
N GLN A 369 16.05 12.25 -3.51
CA GLN A 369 15.91 13.34 -2.55
C GLN A 369 14.97 14.45 -3.06
N ASN A 370 15.03 14.77 -4.36
CA ASN A 370 14.12 15.71 -5.00
C ASN A 370 12.68 15.22 -4.99
N PHE A 371 12.44 13.94 -5.33
CA PHE A 371 11.11 13.34 -5.29
C PHE A 371 10.53 13.42 -3.87
N LEU A 372 11.27 12.94 -2.87
CA LEU A 372 10.84 12.91 -1.47
C LEU A 372 10.48 14.33 -0.97
N LYS A 373 11.35 15.31 -1.23
CA LYS A 373 11.12 16.70 -0.85
C LYS A 373 9.87 17.30 -1.51
N THR A 374 9.65 17.00 -2.78
CA THR A 374 8.55 17.59 -3.55
C THR A 374 7.20 16.97 -3.22
N ASN A 375 7.20 15.68 -2.85
CA ASN A 375 5.98 14.89 -2.70
C ASN A 375 5.52 14.71 -1.24
N LEU A 376 6.35 15.09 -0.26
CA LEU A 376 6.02 14.95 1.16
C LEU A 376 4.69 15.63 1.53
N VAL A 377 4.52 16.91 1.18
CA VAL A 377 3.31 17.67 1.55
C VAL A 377 2.07 17.05 0.91
N ASN A 378 2.13 16.72 -0.39
CA ASN A 378 1.02 16.07 -1.09
C ASN A 378 0.68 14.72 -0.45
N PHE A 379 1.68 13.92 -0.08
CA PHE A 379 1.46 12.64 0.59
C PHE A 379 0.74 12.83 1.93
N LEU A 380 1.14 13.81 2.74
CA LEU A 380 0.51 14.11 4.03
C LEU A 380 -0.93 14.63 3.85
N GLU A 381 -1.18 15.49 2.87
CA GLU A 381 -2.55 15.95 2.55
C GLU A 381 -3.45 14.80 2.06
N GLU A 382 -2.94 13.92 1.20
CA GLU A 382 -3.67 12.75 0.71
C GLU A 382 -3.90 11.74 1.84
N TYR A 383 -2.93 11.56 2.74
CA TYR A 383 -3.08 10.75 3.94
C TYR A 383 -4.21 11.29 4.82
N GLU A 384 -4.22 12.60 5.08
CA GLU A 384 -5.27 13.24 5.87
C GLU A 384 -6.66 13.04 5.24
N ARG A 385 -6.80 13.32 3.93
CA ARG A 385 -8.06 13.09 3.20
C ARG A 385 -8.51 11.64 3.26
N THR A 386 -7.58 10.71 3.05
CA THR A 386 -7.85 9.27 3.12
C THR A 386 -8.33 8.89 4.51
N PHE A 387 -7.69 9.41 5.55
CA PHE A 387 -8.04 9.14 6.94
C PHE A 387 -9.45 9.66 7.32
N GLN A 388 -9.84 10.81 6.76
CA GLN A 388 -11.13 11.47 6.98
C GLN A 388 -12.29 10.81 6.21
N ALA A 389 -12.02 9.92 5.27
CA ALA A 389 -13.05 9.19 4.54
C ALA A 389 -13.89 8.32 5.49
N ASN A 390 -15.21 8.27 5.28
CA ASN A 390 -16.11 7.40 6.05
C ASN A 390 -15.68 5.92 5.97
N GLU A 391 -15.29 5.48 4.78
CA GLU A 391 -14.90 4.12 4.41
C GLU A 391 -13.46 3.77 4.76
N PHE A 392 -12.70 4.67 5.39
CA PHE A 392 -11.27 4.45 5.65
C PHE A 392 -10.98 3.09 6.27
N SER A 393 -9.93 2.49 5.72
CA SER A 393 -9.26 1.30 6.18
C SER A 393 -7.74 1.48 6.14
N TYR A 394 -7.01 0.64 6.87
CA TYR A 394 -5.55 0.62 6.74
C TYR A 394 -5.07 0.19 5.35
N ALA A 395 -5.93 -0.45 4.55
CA ALA A 395 -5.60 -0.76 3.18
C ALA A 395 -5.55 0.49 2.29
N ASP A 396 -6.34 1.52 2.58
CA ASP A 396 -6.25 2.78 1.86
C ASP A 396 -4.91 3.48 2.12
N ILE A 397 -4.44 3.49 3.37
CA ILE A 397 -3.12 4.03 3.73
C ILE A 397 -2.00 3.24 3.06
N TRP A 398 -2.13 1.92 3.02
CA TRP A 398 -1.18 1.08 2.33
C TRP A 398 -1.14 1.37 0.82
N GLN A 399 -2.29 1.48 0.16
CA GLN A 399 -2.37 1.79 -1.26
C GLN A 399 -1.80 3.18 -1.58
N LEU A 400 -2.10 4.19 -0.75
CA LEU A 400 -1.49 5.51 -0.86
C LEU A 400 0.04 5.41 -0.81
N LYS A 401 0.57 4.73 0.20
CA LYS A 401 2.00 4.50 0.38
C LYS A 401 2.62 3.74 -0.81
N GLU A 402 1.97 2.70 -1.32
CA GLU A 402 2.45 1.96 -2.50
C GLU A 402 2.44 2.81 -3.77
N SER A 403 1.43 3.65 -3.98
CA SER A 403 1.38 4.56 -5.14
C SER A 403 2.60 5.48 -5.16
N TYR A 404 2.92 6.09 -4.02
CA TYR A 404 4.11 6.96 -3.90
C TYR A 404 5.42 6.17 -4.00
N LEU A 405 5.48 4.93 -3.50
CA LEU A 405 6.64 4.06 -3.66
C LEU A 405 6.85 3.66 -5.12
N GLU A 406 5.79 3.35 -5.87
CA GLU A 406 5.86 3.07 -7.31
C GLU A 406 6.31 4.30 -8.11
N ASP A 407 5.83 5.49 -7.76
CA ASP A 407 6.27 6.73 -8.40
C ASP A 407 7.73 7.06 -8.08
N LEU A 408 8.15 6.88 -6.82
CA LEU A 408 9.55 6.98 -6.44
C LEU A 408 10.41 5.97 -7.21
N TYR A 409 9.94 4.75 -7.38
CA TYR A 409 10.63 3.73 -8.16
C TYR A 409 10.77 4.13 -9.63
N LYS A 410 9.73 4.71 -10.24
CA LYS A 410 9.82 5.26 -11.61
C LYS A 410 10.89 6.35 -11.68
N GLU A 411 10.97 7.24 -10.70
CA GLU A 411 12.03 8.25 -10.62
C GLU A 411 13.41 7.64 -10.45
N VAL A 412 13.56 6.59 -9.63
CA VAL A 412 14.82 5.85 -9.50
C VAL A 412 15.25 5.25 -10.83
N VAL A 413 14.32 4.58 -11.50
CA VAL A 413 14.55 3.95 -12.79
C VAL A 413 14.89 5.00 -13.86
N ASN A 414 14.22 6.15 -13.86
CA ASN A 414 14.51 7.27 -14.76
C ASN A 414 15.89 7.86 -14.49
N GLY A 415 16.22 8.19 -13.24
CA GLY A 415 17.51 8.75 -12.85
C GLY A 415 18.68 7.80 -13.16
N LEU A 416 18.52 6.52 -12.87
CA LEU A 416 19.49 5.50 -13.28
C LEU A 416 19.63 5.41 -14.80
N SER A 417 18.52 5.57 -15.55
CA SER A 417 18.54 5.58 -17.01
C SER A 417 19.27 6.80 -17.60
N GLU A 418 19.40 7.89 -16.85
CA GLU A 418 20.14 9.07 -17.28
C GLU A 418 21.64 8.94 -16.98
N GLU A 419 21.99 8.24 -15.90
CA GLU A 419 23.37 8.02 -15.47
C GLU A 419 24.03 6.79 -16.14
N SER A 420 23.24 5.81 -16.60
CA SER A 420 23.77 4.54 -17.09
C SER A 420 24.29 4.61 -18.54
N PRO A 421 25.47 4.03 -18.83
CA PRO A 421 25.95 3.90 -20.19
C PRO A 421 25.17 2.88 -21.04
N TYR A 422 24.33 2.03 -20.42
CA TYR A 422 23.57 0.97 -21.09
C TYR A 422 22.11 1.00 -20.67
N VAL A 423 21.26 1.50 -21.57
CA VAL A 423 19.83 1.70 -21.30
C VAL A 423 19.05 1.27 -22.52
N MET A 424 17.93 0.59 -22.33
CA MET A 424 16.93 0.40 -23.37
C MET A 424 15.55 0.67 -22.78
N LYS A 425 14.89 1.72 -23.28
CA LYS A 425 13.56 2.11 -22.82
C LYS A 425 12.60 2.41 -23.95
N ARG A 426 11.30 2.25 -23.68
CA ARG A 426 10.24 2.61 -24.61
C ARG A 426 9.78 4.05 -24.38
N GLU A 427 9.86 4.89 -25.42
CA GLU A 427 9.34 6.26 -25.42
C GLU A 427 8.18 6.36 -26.43
N GLY A 428 6.97 6.19 -25.92
CA GLY A 428 5.74 6.15 -26.72
C GLY A 428 5.71 4.96 -27.70
N LYS A 429 5.77 5.25 -29.01
CA LYS A 429 5.79 4.22 -30.07
C LYS A 429 7.20 3.86 -30.53
N ALA A 430 8.23 4.49 -29.99
CA ALA A 430 9.62 4.27 -30.36
C ALA A 430 10.42 3.74 -29.17
N TRP A 431 11.57 3.16 -29.45
CA TRP A 431 12.57 2.78 -28.46
C TRP A 431 13.68 3.85 -28.42
N LYS A 432 14.23 4.04 -27.23
CA LYS A 432 15.45 4.78 -26.96
C LYS A 432 16.45 3.81 -26.37
N MET A 433 17.67 3.81 -26.91
CA MET A 433 18.76 2.97 -26.45
C MET A 433 19.99 3.84 -26.20
N VAL A 434 20.63 3.68 -25.05
CA VAL A 434 21.94 4.24 -24.75
C VAL A 434 22.93 3.09 -24.74
N PHE A 435 23.99 3.18 -25.55
CA PHE A 435 25.06 2.18 -25.58
C PHE A 435 26.41 2.87 -25.42
N ASN A 436 27.14 2.52 -24.37
CA ASN A 436 28.39 3.16 -24.00
C ASN A 436 28.28 4.71 -23.94
N GLY A 437 27.16 5.20 -23.40
CA GLY A 437 26.84 6.64 -23.31
C GLY A 437 26.32 7.29 -24.59
N LYS A 438 26.36 6.60 -25.74
CA LYS A 438 25.81 7.11 -27.00
C LYS A 438 24.31 6.81 -27.09
N THR A 439 23.50 7.86 -27.24
CA THR A 439 22.04 7.73 -27.33
C THR A 439 21.58 7.54 -28.78
N MET A 440 20.71 6.55 -28.98
CA MET A 440 19.96 6.28 -30.20
C MET A 440 18.47 6.38 -29.85
N SER A 441 17.69 7.14 -30.62
CA SER A 441 16.27 7.39 -30.35
C SER A 441 15.43 7.22 -31.61
N GLY A 442 14.10 7.17 -31.47
CA GLY A 442 13.21 7.02 -32.63
C GLY A 442 13.21 5.62 -33.25
N LEU A 443 13.71 4.61 -32.53
CA LEU A 443 13.83 3.22 -32.98
C LEU A 443 12.44 2.55 -32.98
N ARG A 444 11.68 2.63 -34.07
CA ARG A 444 10.25 2.24 -34.12
C ARG A 444 9.98 0.79 -34.50
N GLN A 445 11.00 0.04 -34.93
CA GLN A 445 10.78 -1.30 -35.46
C GLN A 445 10.41 -2.31 -34.35
N ILE A 446 9.56 -3.29 -34.68
CA ILE A 446 9.19 -4.37 -33.74
C ILE A 446 10.40 -5.21 -33.30
N GLY A 447 11.48 -5.24 -34.10
CA GLY A 447 12.72 -5.93 -33.75
C GLY A 447 13.32 -5.45 -32.43
N PHE A 448 13.14 -4.17 -32.10
CA PHE A 448 13.59 -3.61 -30.81
C PHE A 448 12.81 -4.17 -29.62
N SER A 449 11.53 -4.53 -29.79
CA SER A 449 10.77 -5.22 -28.73
C SER A 449 11.33 -6.61 -28.43
N TYR A 450 11.81 -7.32 -29.45
CA TYR A 450 12.44 -8.62 -29.27
C TYR A 450 13.83 -8.49 -28.63
N LEU A 451 14.63 -7.50 -29.07
CA LEU A 451 15.93 -7.19 -28.47
C LEU A 451 15.77 -6.83 -26.99
N TYR A 452 14.80 -5.97 -26.66
CA TYR A 452 14.46 -5.60 -25.29
C TYR A 452 14.21 -6.85 -24.42
N HIS A 453 13.33 -7.75 -24.86
CA HIS A 453 13.00 -8.96 -24.11
C HIS A 453 14.24 -9.86 -23.90
N LEU A 454 15.09 -10.01 -24.92
CA LEU A 454 16.33 -10.79 -24.79
C LEU A 454 17.31 -10.15 -23.79
N ILE A 455 17.39 -8.82 -23.74
CA ILE A 455 18.26 -8.09 -22.81
C ILE A 455 17.75 -8.18 -21.36
N CYS A 456 16.44 -8.15 -21.14
CA CYS A 456 15.83 -8.34 -19.81
C CYS A 456 16.14 -9.73 -19.22
N HIS A 457 16.43 -10.71 -20.08
CA HIS A 457 16.63 -12.12 -19.71
C HIS A 457 17.97 -12.65 -20.23
N PRO A 458 19.11 -12.09 -19.77
CA PRO A 458 20.41 -12.49 -20.27
C PRO A 458 20.68 -13.96 -19.96
N ASN A 459 21.27 -14.67 -20.93
CA ASN A 459 21.57 -16.11 -20.88
C ASN A 459 20.37 -17.06 -20.91
N GLU A 460 19.13 -16.57 -20.93
CA GLU A 460 17.92 -17.39 -21.10
C GLU A 460 17.61 -17.65 -22.58
N TYR A 461 17.07 -18.84 -22.87
CA TYR A 461 16.72 -19.23 -24.23
C TYR A 461 15.24 -19.02 -24.52
N PHE A 462 14.93 -18.27 -25.57
CA PHE A 462 13.56 -18.01 -26.02
C PHE A 462 13.31 -18.61 -27.40
N PHE A 463 12.14 -19.21 -27.60
CA PHE A 463 11.69 -19.52 -28.96
C PHE A 463 11.16 -18.25 -29.63
N HIS A 464 11.21 -18.20 -30.96
CA HIS A 464 10.66 -17.09 -31.72
C HIS A 464 9.17 -16.89 -31.45
N ALA A 465 8.42 -17.96 -31.13
CA ALA A 465 7.03 -17.87 -30.73
C ALA A 465 6.84 -17.12 -29.39
N ASP A 466 7.67 -17.39 -28.39
CA ASP A 466 7.61 -16.69 -27.10
C ASP A 466 7.89 -15.19 -27.29
N LEU A 467 8.93 -14.85 -28.08
CA LEU A 467 9.24 -13.45 -28.41
C LEU A 467 8.11 -12.76 -29.19
N TYR A 468 7.50 -13.48 -30.13
CA TYR A 468 6.38 -12.97 -30.92
C TYR A 468 5.18 -12.62 -30.03
N ILE A 469 4.85 -13.49 -29.08
CA ILE A 469 3.79 -13.28 -28.08
C ILE A 469 4.15 -12.15 -27.13
N ALA A 470 5.38 -12.13 -26.60
CA ALA A 470 5.87 -11.10 -25.67
C ALA A 470 5.81 -9.69 -26.28
N ALA A 471 5.96 -9.56 -27.61
CA ALA A 471 5.80 -8.29 -28.32
C ALA A 471 4.34 -7.90 -28.59
N GLY A 472 3.36 -8.58 -27.97
CA GLY A 472 1.93 -8.32 -28.10
C GLY A 472 1.34 -8.75 -29.45
N LYS A 473 2.04 -9.57 -30.24
CA LYS A 473 1.52 -10.10 -31.50
C LYS A 473 0.87 -11.46 -31.27
N GLY A 474 -0.44 -11.54 -31.51
CA GLY A 474 -1.14 -12.83 -31.60
C GLY A 474 -0.58 -13.66 -32.76
N MET A 475 -0.34 -14.95 -32.55
CA MET A 475 0.31 -15.84 -33.54
C MET A 475 -0.43 -15.89 -34.89
N PRO A 476 0.29 -15.93 -36.03
CA PRO A 476 -0.33 -15.99 -37.35
C PRO A 476 -1.06 -17.33 -37.55
N ILE A 477 -2.34 -17.26 -37.90
CA ILE A 477 -3.20 -18.42 -38.16
C ILE A 477 -2.82 -19.04 -39.51
N SER A 478 -2.68 -20.37 -39.56
CA SER A 478 -2.63 -21.09 -40.83
C SER A 478 -4.01 -21.04 -41.47
N GLU A 479 -4.17 -20.29 -42.56
CA GLU A 479 -5.34 -20.48 -43.41
C GLU A 479 -5.45 -21.97 -43.76
N PRO A 480 -6.61 -22.62 -43.54
CA PRO A 480 -6.80 -23.99 -43.95
C PRO A 480 -6.47 -24.04 -45.44
N LYS A 481 -5.51 -24.88 -45.83
CA LYS A 481 -5.12 -25.08 -47.23
C LYS A 481 -6.41 -25.33 -48.02
N LYS A 482 -6.91 -24.29 -48.71
CA LYS A 482 -7.98 -24.43 -49.68
C LYS A 482 -7.41 -25.38 -50.72
N ASN A 483 -7.82 -26.64 -50.65
CA ASN A 483 -7.61 -27.60 -51.73
C ASN A 483 -8.19 -26.93 -52.98
N SER A 484 -7.30 -26.46 -53.84
CA SER A 484 -7.61 -25.78 -55.09
C SER A 484 -8.26 -26.79 -56.02
N GLY A 485 -9.59 -26.88 -55.93
CA GLY A 485 -10.38 -27.82 -56.68
C GLY A 485 -11.88 -27.52 -56.70
N SER A 486 -12.30 -26.25 -56.62
CA SER A 486 -13.64 -25.88 -57.09
C SER A 486 -13.73 -24.39 -57.41
N LYS A 487 -13.94 -24.07 -58.68
CA LYS A 487 -14.37 -22.75 -59.15
C LYS A 487 -15.83 -22.57 -58.75
N GLY A 488 -16.08 -21.96 -57.59
CA GLY A 488 -17.41 -21.57 -57.13
C GLY A 488 -17.41 -20.11 -56.71
N LYS A 489 -18.04 -19.26 -57.52
CA LYS A 489 -18.22 -17.82 -57.36
C LYS A 489 -19.39 -17.57 -56.39
N LYS A 490 -19.21 -16.80 -55.30
CA LYS A 490 -20.18 -15.80 -54.80
C LYS A 490 -19.73 -15.09 -53.52
N ASN A 491 -20.16 -13.84 -53.45
CA ASN A 491 -19.96 -12.79 -52.44
C ASN A 491 -20.70 -13.08 -51.11
N SER A 492 -20.20 -12.53 -50.00
CA SER A 492 -20.98 -11.71 -49.05
C SER A 492 -20.07 -11.06 -48.01
N GLU A 493 -20.47 -9.86 -47.59
CA GLU A 493 -19.95 -9.02 -46.51
C GLU A 493 -20.35 -9.52 -45.11
N ASP A 494 -19.52 -9.12 -44.14
CA ASP A 494 -19.74 -8.81 -42.72
C ASP A 494 -20.13 -9.85 -41.64
N ASP A 495 -19.58 -9.50 -40.46
CA ASP A 495 -19.81 -9.89 -39.05
C ASP A 495 -19.12 -11.12 -38.42
N ASP A 496 -18.14 -10.74 -37.58
CA ASP A 496 -17.88 -11.11 -36.19
C ASP A 496 -17.72 -12.57 -35.71
N ALA A 497 -16.72 -12.70 -34.84
CA ALA A 497 -16.52 -13.71 -33.81
C ALA A 497 -16.38 -15.17 -34.25
N LYS A 498 -15.14 -15.65 -34.29
CA LYS A 498 -14.70 -16.96 -33.77
C LYS A 498 -13.18 -17.05 -33.85
N GLY A 499 -12.53 -16.72 -32.74
CA GLY A 499 -11.10 -17.00 -32.56
C GLY A 499 -10.87 -18.49 -32.45
N GLU A 500 -9.89 -19.00 -33.21
CA GLU A 500 -9.25 -20.33 -33.09
C GLU A 500 -8.23 -20.51 -34.24
N PRO A 501 -7.18 -21.35 -34.14
CA PRO A 501 -6.44 -21.83 -32.97
C PRO A 501 -4.94 -21.38 -33.01
N VAL A 502 -4.36 -21.22 -31.82
CA VAL A 502 -2.97 -20.81 -31.56
C VAL A 502 -2.01 -21.99 -31.78
N ALA A 503 -0.78 -21.73 -32.21
CA ALA A 503 0.29 -22.73 -32.10
C ALA A 503 0.47 -23.10 -30.61
N MET A 504 -0.11 -24.23 -30.23
CA MET A 504 -0.17 -24.65 -28.83
C MET A 504 1.22 -25.05 -28.36
N ARG A 505 1.70 -24.45 -27.27
CA ARG A 505 2.64 -25.14 -26.38
C ARG A 505 2.08 -26.55 -26.18
N ALA A 506 2.92 -27.59 -26.22
CA ALA A 506 2.41 -28.94 -26.03
C ALA A 506 1.68 -29.09 -24.68
N ILE A 507 1.98 -28.20 -23.73
CA ILE A 507 1.23 -27.96 -22.51
C ILE A 507 1.44 -26.51 -22.03
N ASP A 508 0.46 -25.91 -21.35
CA ASP A 508 0.63 -24.62 -20.67
C ASP A 508 1.36 -24.79 -19.33
N ASP A 509 1.75 -23.68 -18.69
CA ASP A 509 2.53 -23.73 -17.44
C ASP A 509 1.71 -24.34 -16.29
N LYS A 510 0.40 -24.10 -16.28
CA LYS A 510 -0.55 -24.72 -15.35
C LYS A 510 -0.63 -26.23 -15.54
N GLY A 511 -0.73 -26.69 -16.79
CA GLY A 511 -0.72 -28.11 -17.13
C GLY A 511 0.62 -28.77 -16.82
N LEU A 512 1.75 -28.08 -17.05
CA LEU A 512 3.08 -28.58 -16.69
C LEU A 512 3.19 -28.78 -15.18
N LYS A 513 2.74 -27.80 -14.39
CA LYS A 513 2.68 -27.89 -12.93
C LYS A 513 1.81 -29.06 -12.48
N ALA A 514 0.60 -29.19 -13.03
CA ALA A 514 -0.31 -30.30 -12.74
C ALA A 514 0.31 -31.67 -13.07
N LEU A 515 1.10 -31.77 -14.13
CA LEU A 515 1.83 -33.00 -14.49
C LEU A 515 2.94 -33.33 -13.50
N CYS A 516 3.72 -32.33 -13.08
CA CYS A 516 4.74 -32.50 -12.04
C CYS A 516 4.11 -32.96 -10.71
N ASP A 517 2.99 -32.35 -10.31
CA ASP A 517 2.27 -32.69 -9.09
C ASP A 517 1.66 -34.09 -9.17
N LEU A 518 1.13 -34.48 -10.34
CA LEU A 518 0.63 -35.84 -10.57
C LEU A 518 1.75 -36.88 -10.48
N ILE A 519 2.93 -36.60 -11.03
CA ILE A 519 4.10 -37.49 -10.91
C ILE A 519 4.46 -37.69 -9.44
N LYS A 520 4.56 -36.61 -8.65
CA LYS A 520 4.85 -36.68 -7.21
C LYS A 520 3.77 -37.48 -6.46
N LYS A 521 2.49 -37.23 -6.75
CA LYS A 521 1.36 -37.93 -6.14
C LYS A 521 1.42 -39.43 -6.40
N LEU A 522 1.66 -39.84 -7.65
CA LEU A 522 1.78 -41.25 -8.02
C LEU A 522 2.97 -41.92 -7.32
N GLU A 523 4.10 -41.24 -7.18
CA GLU A 523 5.27 -41.76 -6.44
C GLU A 523 4.94 -42.03 -4.96
N ILE A 524 4.19 -41.14 -4.31
CA ILE A 524 3.71 -41.31 -2.93
C ILE A 524 2.74 -42.50 -2.84
N GLU A 525 1.72 -42.57 -3.71
CA GLU A 525 0.73 -43.65 -3.71
C GLU A 525 1.37 -45.04 -3.94
N ILE A 526 2.40 -45.13 -4.78
CA ILE A 526 3.16 -46.37 -5.01
C ILE A 526 3.91 -46.77 -3.73
N ALA A 527 4.56 -45.82 -3.05
CA ALA A 527 5.29 -46.09 -1.81
C ALA A 527 4.36 -46.59 -0.69
N GLU A 528 3.19 -45.98 -0.55
CA GLU A 528 2.16 -46.41 0.41
C GLU A 528 1.62 -47.80 0.08
N ALA A 529 1.24 -48.05 -1.19
CA ALA A 529 0.72 -49.35 -1.61
C ALA A 529 1.72 -50.49 -1.33
N LYS A 530 3.03 -50.26 -1.58
CA LYS A 530 4.10 -51.21 -1.24
C LYS A 530 4.24 -51.42 0.26
N LYS A 531 4.17 -50.34 1.06
CA LYS A 531 4.26 -50.40 2.53
C LYS A 531 3.13 -51.25 3.15
N PHE A 532 1.94 -51.20 2.58
CA PHE A 532 0.77 -51.95 3.06
C PHE A 532 0.57 -53.31 2.37
N GLY A 533 1.52 -53.77 1.54
CA GLY A 533 1.45 -55.09 0.88
C GLY A 533 0.44 -55.19 -0.26
N HIS A 534 -0.09 -54.06 -0.75
CA HIS A 534 -1.03 -54.00 -1.87
C HIS A 534 -0.30 -54.03 -3.22
N ASN A 535 0.37 -55.14 -3.50
CA ASN A 535 1.27 -55.28 -4.66
C ASN A 535 0.58 -55.05 -6.01
N GLU A 536 -0.67 -55.50 -6.18
CA GLU A 536 -1.43 -55.29 -7.42
C GLU A 536 -1.75 -53.80 -7.65
N LYS A 537 -2.16 -53.09 -6.60
CA LYS A 537 -2.40 -51.63 -6.65
C LYS A 537 -1.12 -50.86 -6.96
N ALA A 538 0.00 -51.27 -6.37
CA ALA A 538 1.31 -50.66 -6.66
C ALA A 538 1.70 -50.84 -8.13
N LEU A 539 1.49 -52.04 -8.70
CA LEU A 539 1.79 -52.33 -10.10
C LEU A 539 0.95 -51.48 -11.07
N MET A 540 -0.35 -51.32 -10.80
CA MET A 540 -1.23 -50.47 -11.61
C MET A 540 -0.76 -49.00 -11.60
N LYS A 541 -0.34 -48.50 -10.45
CA LYS A 541 0.15 -47.13 -10.27
C LYS A 541 1.51 -46.89 -10.92
N GLU A 542 2.37 -47.91 -10.95
CA GLU A 542 3.64 -47.87 -11.69
C GLU A 542 3.44 -47.72 -13.21
N ASP A 543 2.44 -48.42 -13.77
CA ASP A 543 2.08 -48.28 -15.20
C ASP A 543 1.53 -46.87 -15.51
N GLU A 544 0.68 -46.33 -14.63
CA GLU A 544 0.17 -44.95 -14.72
C GLU A 544 1.32 -43.92 -14.66
N LEU A 545 2.28 -44.11 -13.74
CA LEU A 545 3.47 -43.26 -13.62
C LEU A 545 4.35 -43.33 -14.87
N GLN A 546 4.55 -44.52 -15.45
CA GLN A 546 5.33 -44.67 -16.69
C GLN A 546 4.67 -43.95 -17.87
N LYS A 547 3.34 -44.08 -18.03
CA LYS A 547 2.58 -43.35 -19.06
C LYS A 547 2.70 -41.84 -18.88
N THR A 548 2.55 -41.36 -17.65
CA THR A 548 2.66 -39.94 -17.31
C THR A 548 4.07 -39.39 -17.58
N ARG A 549 5.12 -40.12 -17.19
CA ARG A 549 6.52 -39.75 -17.49
C ARG A 549 6.81 -39.75 -18.99
N LYS A 550 6.25 -40.69 -19.75
CA LYS A 550 6.39 -40.72 -21.21
C LYS A 550 5.73 -39.50 -21.85
N TYR A 551 4.53 -39.12 -21.41
CA TYR A 551 3.86 -37.90 -21.86
C TYR A 551 4.65 -36.65 -21.46
N PHE A 552 5.13 -36.57 -20.22
CA PHE A 552 6.00 -35.50 -19.75
C PHE A 552 7.24 -35.35 -20.65
N ALA A 553 7.92 -36.44 -21.03
CA ALA A 553 9.06 -36.40 -21.94
C ALA A 553 8.70 -36.00 -23.40
N GLN A 554 7.44 -36.16 -23.81
CA GLN A 554 6.94 -35.70 -25.11
C GLN A 554 6.66 -34.20 -25.13
N VAL A 555 6.24 -33.63 -23.99
CA VAL A 555 5.88 -32.21 -23.89
C VAL A 555 6.96 -31.35 -23.24
N TYR A 556 7.96 -31.96 -22.60
CA TYR A 556 9.03 -31.27 -21.87
C TYR A 556 10.41 -31.87 -22.18
N ASP A 557 11.38 -31.00 -22.48
CA ASP A 557 12.77 -31.35 -22.73
C ASP A 557 13.61 -31.14 -21.46
N LYS A 558 13.85 -32.22 -20.71
CA LYS A 558 14.58 -32.21 -19.44
C LYS A 558 16.01 -31.70 -19.57
N ASN A 559 16.69 -31.93 -20.69
CA ASN A 559 18.09 -31.52 -20.88
C ASN A 559 18.22 -30.01 -21.09
N LYS A 560 17.17 -29.39 -21.64
CA LYS A 560 17.13 -27.96 -21.94
C LYS A 560 16.17 -27.20 -21.01
N ASN A 561 15.61 -27.89 -20.01
CA ASN A 561 14.67 -27.37 -19.02
C ASN A 561 13.50 -26.57 -19.63
N ARG A 562 12.85 -27.08 -20.69
CA ARG A 562 11.87 -26.30 -21.49
C ARG A 562 10.70 -27.11 -22.05
N ILE A 563 9.55 -26.47 -22.28
CA ILE A 563 8.38 -27.05 -22.95
C ILE A 563 8.65 -27.23 -24.47
N ARG A 564 8.17 -28.33 -25.05
CA ARG A 564 8.26 -28.61 -26.49
C ARG A 564 7.06 -28.00 -27.22
N TYR A 565 7.30 -27.49 -28.42
CA TYR A 565 6.25 -27.05 -29.33
C TYR A 565 5.91 -28.15 -30.33
N ILE A 566 4.62 -28.32 -30.62
CA ILE A 566 4.17 -29.21 -31.69
C ILE A 566 4.63 -28.60 -33.01
N LYS A 567 5.26 -29.39 -33.88
CA LYS A 567 5.80 -28.93 -35.18
C LYS A 567 4.66 -28.45 -36.08
N ASP A 568 4.37 -27.15 -36.04
CA ASP A 568 3.46 -26.48 -36.97
C ASP A 568 4.25 -25.82 -38.11
N ALA A 569 3.73 -25.90 -39.33
CA ALA A 569 4.28 -25.22 -40.50
C ALA A 569 4.31 -23.68 -40.33
N ASN A 570 3.47 -23.12 -39.45
CA ASN A 570 3.50 -21.69 -39.11
C ASN A 570 4.70 -21.28 -38.27
N LEU A 571 5.32 -22.21 -37.53
CA LEU A 571 6.45 -21.89 -36.67
C LEU A 571 7.62 -21.34 -37.49
N LYS A 572 7.86 -21.91 -38.68
CA LYS A 572 8.88 -21.39 -39.61
C LYS A 572 8.60 -19.95 -40.05
N LYS A 573 7.33 -19.60 -40.30
CA LYS A 573 6.95 -18.22 -40.66
C LYS A 573 7.22 -17.25 -39.50
N VAL A 574 6.95 -17.68 -38.27
CA VAL A 574 7.22 -16.88 -37.06
C VAL A 574 8.72 -16.73 -36.83
N THR A 575 9.49 -17.82 -36.95
CA THR A 575 10.96 -17.80 -36.91
C THR A 575 11.54 -16.84 -37.94
N ASP A 576 11.12 -16.96 -39.20
CA ASP A 576 11.56 -16.07 -40.27
C ASP A 576 11.14 -14.61 -40.02
N SER A 577 9.94 -14.38 -39.49
CA SER A 577 9.43 -13.04 -39.18
C SER A 577 10.21 -12.37 -38.04
N VAL A 578 10.43 -13.08 -36.94
CA VAL A 578 11.17 -12.56 -35.78
C VAL A 578 12.64 -12.38 -36.15
N GLY A 579 13.26 -13.36 -36.81
CA GLY A 579 14.65 -13.27 -37.27
C GLY A 579 14.89 -12.09 -38.22
N LYS A 580 14.00 -11.86 -39.19
CA LYS A 580 14.07 -10.69 -40.09
C LYS A 580 13.85 -9.38 -39.35
N ALA A 581 12.94 -9.33 -38.38
CA ALA A 581 12.68 -8.12 -37.61
C ALA A 581 13.88 -7.74 -36.72
N ILE A 582 14.48 -8.72 -36.04
CA ILE A 582 15.72 -8.51 -35.28
C ILE A 582 16.83 -8.06 -36.22
N LEU A 583 17.01 -8.72 -37.35
CA LEU A 583 18.04 -8.33 -38.32
C LEU A 583 17.90 -6.87 -38.75
N ARG A 584 16.68 -6.41 -39.10
CA ARG A 584 16.46 -5.01 -39.47
C ARG A 584 16.74 -4.05 -38.32
N ALA A 585 16.33 -4.38 -37.09
CA ALA A 585 16.66 -3.58 -35.92
C ALA A 585 18.19 -3.51 -35.71
N LEU A 586 18.94 -4.59 -35.92
CA LEU A 586 20.40 -4.57 -35.86
C LEU A 586 21.02 -3.70 -36.96
N GLU A 587 20.44 -3.69 -38.17
CA GLU A 587 20.91 -2.81 -39.25
C GLU A 587 20.68 -1.34 -38.92
N ASP A 588 19.52 -0.97 -38.36
CA ASP A 588 19.25 0.38 -37.83
C ASP A 588 20.29 0.75 -36.75
N ILE A 589 20.61 -0.17 -35.83
CA ILE A 589 21.67 0.04 -34.82
C ILE A 589 23.03 0.24 -35.50
N ARG A 590 23.34 -0.49 -36.57
CA ARG A 590 24.64 -0.38 -37.26
C ARG A 590 24.85 0.97 -37.91
N GLU A 591 23.79 1.55 -38.46
CA GLU A 591 23.83 2.88 -39.09
C GLU A 591 24.12 3.97 -38.05
N GLU A 592 23.50 3.87 -36.87
CA GLU A 592 23.66 4.85 -35.79
C GLU A 592 24.93 4.60 -34.95
N ASP A 593 25.19 3.36 -34.53
CA ASP A 593 26.32 2.95 -33.68
C ASP A 593 26.87 1.55 -34.07
N PRO A 594 27.97 1.50 -34.86
CA PRO A 594 28.62 0.25 -35.24
C PRO A 594 29.14 -0.58 -34.06
N GLY A 595 29.47 0.06 -32.92
CA GLY A 595 29.92 -0.62 -31.71
C GLY A 595 28.79 -1.41 -31.06
N ALA A 596 27.64 -0.76 -30.88
CA ALA A 596 26.41 -1.40 -30.40
C ALA A 596 25.97 -2.55 -31.31
N TYR A 597 26.06 -2.36 -32.64
CA TYR A 597 25.77 -3.43 -33.59
C TYR A 597 26.68 -4.64 -33.38
N LYS A 598 28.00 -4.42 -33.29
CA LYS A 598 28.97 -5.50 -33.09
C LYS A 598 28.70 -6.27 -31.80
N HIS A 599 28.35 -5.54 -30.74
CA HIS A 599 27.95 -6.12 -29.46
C HIS A 599 26.76 -7.08 -29.62
N PHE A 600 25.62 -6.60 -30.11
CA PHE A 600 24.43 -7.44 -30.29
C PHE A 600 24.64 -8.57 -31.31
N ALA A 601 25.39 -8.30 -32.37
CA ALA A 601 25.71 -9.27 -33.40
C ALA A 601 26.46 -10.49 -32.83
N ASN A 602 27.39 -10.23 -31.91
CA ASN A 602 28.14 -11.25 -31.21
C ASN A 602 27.31 -11.92 -30.12
N ALA A 603 26.62 -11.11 -29.29
CA ALA A 603 25.91 -11.59 -28.12
C ALA A 603 24.71 -12.47 -28.45
N ILE A 604 23.97 -12.15 -29.52
CA ILE A 604 22.85 -12.97 -30.01
C ILE A 604 23.34 -14.03 -31.01
N GLY A 605 24.41 -13.69 -31.75
CA GLY A 605 24.91 -14.47 -32.87
C GLY A 605 24.03 -14.28 -34.11
N ILE A 606 24.43 -13.40 -35.03
CA ILE A 606 23.67 -13.13 -36.28
C ILE A 606 23.37 -14.42 -37.06
N LYS A 607 24.31 -15.38 -37.07
CA LYS A 607 24.14 -16.67 -37.74
C LYS A 607 23.06 -17.56 -37.09
N ASN A 608 22.68 -17.25 -35.86
CA ASN A 608 21.71 -17.98 -35.07
C ASN A 608 20.30 -17.38 -35.15
N LEU A 609 20.09 -16.27 -35.86
CA LEU A 609 18.80 -15.58 -35.91
C LEU A 609 17.61 -16.44 -36.40
N TYR A 610 17.91 -17.51 -37.12
CA TYR A 610 16.93 -18.46 -37.68
C TYR A 610 17.04 -19.86 -37.07
N GLN A 611 17.74 -20.02 -35.96
CA GLN A 611 17.72 -21.26 -35.18
C GLN A 611 16.41 -21.40 -34.41
N ASP A 612 16.18 -22.55 -33.77
CA ASP A 612 14.93 -22.78 -33.01
C ASP A 612 14.80 -21.85 -31.78
N THR A 613 15.92 -21.37 -31.25
CA THR A 613 15.95 -20.50 -30.06
C THR A 613 16.98 -19.40 -30.18
N LEU A 614 16.66 -18.28 -29.56
CA LEU A 614 17.52 -17.12 -29.40
C LEU A 614 17.93 -16.97 -27.94
N VAL A 615 19.11 -16.41 -27.72
CA VAL A 615 19.64 -16.07 -26.40
C VAL A 615 20.50 -14.83 -26.58
N TYR A 616 20.48 -13.92 -25.60
CA TYR A 616 21.44 -12.83 -25.53
C TYR A 616 22.53 -13.19 -24.50
N ARG A 617 23.77 -13.31 -24.97
CA ARG A 617 24.96 -13.61 -24.15
C ARG A 617 26.03 -12.56 -24.36
N PRO A 618 26.09 -11.50 -23.53
CA PRO A 618 27.20 -10.56 -23.60
C PRO A 618 28.52 -11.29 -23.37
N ALA A 619 29.63 -10.76 -23.89
CA ALA A 619 30.93 -11.39 -23.68
C ALA A 619 31.28 -11.39 -22.17
N PRO A 620 31.96 -12.41 -21.64
CA PRO A 620 32.26 -12.49 -20.20
C PRO A 620 33.09 -11.30 -19.66
N ASP A 621 33.86 -10.65 -20.52
CA ASP A 621 34.65 -9.45 -20.24
C ASP A 621 33.83 -8.14 -20.34
N GLU A 622 32.69 -8.16 -21.00
CA GLU A 622 31.73 -7.05 -21.08
C GLU A 622 30.85 -7.06 -19.83
N LYS A 623 31.26 -6.33 -18.79
CA LYS A 623 30.42 -6.05 -17.61
C LYS A 623 29.30 -5.07 -17.95
N ILE A 624 28.35 -5.50 -18.78
CA ILE A 624 27.22 -4.69 -19.21
C ILE A 624 26.00 -5.04 -18.35
N GLU A 625 25.57 -4.07 -17.54
CA GLU A 625 24.31 -4.13 -16.81
C GLU A 625 23.32 -3.19 -17.50
N TRP A 626 22.32 -3.78 -18.17
CA TRP A 626 21.31 -3.02 -18.89
C TRP A 626 20.23 -2.54 -17.94
N ILE A 627 19.89 -1.25 -18.04
CA ILE A 627 18.66 -0.71 -17.47
C ILE A 627 17.56 -0.82 -18.50
N THR A 628 16.51 -1.57 -18.17
CA THR A 628 15.39 -1.84 -19.08
C THR A 628 14.10 -1.24 -18.52
N ILE A 629 13.39 -0.47 -19.34
CA ILE A 629 12.14 0.22 -18.97
C ILE A 629 11.12 0.02 -20.10
N GLY A 630 10.11 -0.83 -19.86
CA GLY A 630 9.26 -1.44 -20.90
C GLY A 630 7.98 -0.68 -21.23
#